data_AF-A0A2E6LUJ8-F1
#
_entry.id   AF-A0A2E6LUJ8-F1
#
_cell.length_a   1.000
_cell.length_b   1.000
_cell.length_c   1.000
_cell.angle_alpha   90.00
_cell.angle_beta   90.00
_cell.angle_gamma   90.00
#
_symmetry.space_group_name_H-M   'P 1'
#
loop_
_entity.id
_entity.type
_entity.pdbx_description
1 polymer ?
#
loop_
_entity_poly.entity_id
_entity_poly.type
_entity_poly.pdbx_seq_one_letter_code
_entity_poly.pdbx_strand_id
1 'polypeptide(L)'
;MYYLYLFFYVDGQSLSVFSGHPGLVALLVCVATCLVLVFGLPESIENNNISQFLVVLGKYSYSIYLVHFPIIVLYLSEPFGGTILEIPNVIDGFVIFCLIFSFSYFLYIFVETRPFKFNMVKASIACTTAILAMVILLPVFKNYFTSSQESKIFNAFTDRSEYRCGKLVRIIDPSTSSCKLSANLQDVDSSVFLVGNSHADSIKTAFSKVAEQNNILTYFLVQNNPLMRGGMDSASIVAEATLNGVEHIVVHFSPNSISSETVTQLVSLAQNNNISVTLIEPVPVWSKHVPKVMFS
;
A
#
# COMPACT_ATOMS: atom_id res chain seq x y z
N MET A 1 19.61 6.96 -7.86
CA MET A 1 20.93 6.91 -7.20
C MET A 1 21.91 6.30 -8.19
N TYR A 2 22.94 7.06 -8.57
CA TYR A 2 23.88 6.73 -9.64
C TYR A 2 25.15 6.11 -9.05
N TYR A 3 25.80 5.21 -9.81
CA TYR A 3 27.02 4.44 -9.55
C TYR A 3 26.85 3.05 -8.89
N LEU A 4 27.04 1.98 -9.68
CA LEU A 4 28.23 1.11 -9.66
C LEU A 4 28.14 -0.05 -10.66
N TYR A 5 28.55 0.20 -11.91
CA TYR A 5 29.41 -0.73 -12.65
C TYR A 5 30.60 0.10 -13.09
N LEU A 6 31.82 -0.33 -12.77
CA LEU A 6 33.04 0.49 -12.67
C LEU A 6 33.42 1.35 -13.91
N PHE A 7 32.70 1.26 -15.04
CA PHE A 7 33.04 1.93 -16.30
C PHE A 7 31.85 2.46 -17.15
N PHE A 8 30.58 2.32 -16.74
CA PHE A 8 29.43 2.72 -17.59
C PHE A 8 28.31 3.43 -16.81
N TYR A 9 27.75 4.49 -17.40
CA TYR A 9 26.57 5.20 -16.88
C TYR A 9 25.32 4.39 -17.21
N VAL A 10 24.59 3.98 -16.16
CA VAL A 10 23.31 3.27 -16.28
C VAL A 10 22.27 4.03 -15.47
N ASP A 11 21.15 4.32 -16.11
CA ASP A 11 19.96 4.94 -15.54
C ASP A 11 18.85 3.89 -15.41
N GLY A 12 18.55 3.51 -14.17
CA GLY A 12 17.50 2.53 -13.87
C GLY A 12 16.06 2.99 -14.17
N GLN A 13 15.85 4.25 -14.55
CA GLN A 13 14.55 4.80 -14.97
C GLN A 13 14.44 4.96 -16.49
N SER A 14 15.56 4.86 -17.21
CA SER A 14 15.61 4.98 -18.66
C SER A 14 15.16 3.69 -19.33
N LEU A 15 14.22 3.80 -20.27
CA LEU A 15 13.83 2.69 -21.16
C LEU A 15 14.72 2.60 -22.41
N SER A 16 15.76 3.44 -22.50
CA SER A 16 16.63 3.43 -23.66
C SER A 16 17.54 2.20 -23.68
N VAL A 17 17.85 1.70 -24.87
CA VAL A 17 18.74 0.54 -25.03
C VAL A 17 20.17 0.83 -24.57
N PHE A 18 20.59 2.10 -24.61
CA PHE A 18 21.96 2.51 -24.29
C PHE A 18 22.18 2.86 -22.82
N SER A 19 21.28 3.63 -22.22
CA SER A 19 21.40 4.06 -20.81
C SER A 19 20.48 3.31 -19.86
N GLY A 20 19.49 2.58 -20.35
CA GLY A 20 18.56 1.81 -19.53
C GLY A 20 19.12 0.49 -19.01
N HIS A 21 18.42 -0.09 -18.03
CA HIS A 21 18.67 -1.43 -17.54
C HIS A 21 17.39 -2.28 -17.58
N PRO A 22 17.40 -3.47 -18.19
CA PRO A 22 18.50 -4.08 -18.95
C PRO A 22 18.72 -3.40 -20.32
N GLY A 23 19.99 -3.20 -20.69
CA GLY A 23 20.40 -2.54 -21.95
C GLY A 23 21.61 -3.20 -22.61
N LEU A 24 22.30 -2.51 -23.51
CA LEU A 24 23.42 -3.05 -24.30
C LEU A 24 24.57 -3.57 -23.41
N VAL A 25 24.83 -2.91 -22.28
CA VAL A 25 25.84 -3.35 -21.30
C VAL A 25 25.48 -4.71 -20.71
N ALA A 26 24.20 -4.95 -20.41
CA ALA A 26 23.76 -6.25 -19.89
C ALA A 26 23.95 -7.35 -20.95
N LEU A 27 23.64 -7.06 -22.21
CA LEU A 27 23.88 -7.99 -23.32
C LEU A 27 25.38 -8.33 -23.45
N LEU A 28 26.26 -7.34 -23.35
CA LEU A 28 27.72 -7.56 -23.39
C LEU A 28 28.16 -8.49 -22.25
N VAL A 29 27.69 -8.28 -21.03
CA VAL A 29 27.98 -9.15 -19.87
C VAL A 29 27.45 -10.57 -20.09
N CYS A 30 26.25 -10.71 -20.68
CA CYS A 30 25.70 -12.02 -21.02
C CYS A 30 26.55 -12.75 -22.07
N VAL A 31 26.98 -12.05 -23.13
CA VAL A 31 27.86 -12.62 -24.17
C VAL A 31 29.21 -13.00 -23.57
N ALA A 32 29.81 -12.15 -22.74
CA ALA A 32 31.06 -12.46 -22.06
C ALA A 32 30.93 -13.70 -21.16
N THR A 33 29.85 -13.79 -20.38
CA THR A 33 29.54 -14.98 -19.57
C THR A 33 29.38 -16.23 -20.43
N CYS A 34 28.68 -16.12 -21.57
CA CYS A 34 28.51 -17.22 -22.52
C CYS A 34 29.87 -17.71 -23.07
N LEU A 35 30.75 -16.79 -23.48
CA LEU A 35 32.09 -17.13 -23.96
C LEU A 35 32.90 -17.84 -22.87
N VAL A 36 32.84 -17.37 -21.62
CA VAL A 36 33.51 -18.02 -20.48
C VAL A 36 32.97 -19.43 -20.23
N LEU A 37 31.66 -19.63 -20.34
CA LEU A 37 31.05 -20.96 -20.15
C LEU A 37 31.39 -21.92 -21.30
N VAL A 38 31.55 -21.44 -22.53
CA VAL A 38 31.87 -22.26 -23.71
C VAL A 38 33.37 -22.58 -23.80
N PHE A 39 34.23 -21.59 -23.60
CA PHE A 39 35.68 -21.73 -23.80
C PHE A 39 36.46 -21.99 -22.52
N GLY A 40 35.83 -21.84 -21.35
CA GLY A 40 36.49 -21.93 -20.05
C GLY A 40 37.35 -20.72 -19.72
N LEU A 41 37.95 -20.74 -18.53
CA LEU A 41 38.96 -19.77 -18.10
C LEU A 41 40.36 -20.42 -18.16
N PRO A 42 41.42 -19.67 -18.49
CA PRO A 42 42.78 -20.17 -18.45
C PRO A 42 43.23 -20.42 -17.00
N GLU A 43 44.00 -21.49 -16.77
CA GLU A 43 44.46 -21.93 -15.43
C GLU A 43 45.17 -20.83 -14.63
N SER A 44 45.89 -19.92 -15.31
CA SER A 44 46.58 -18.80 -14.66
C SER A 44 45.62 -17.81 -13.98
N ILE A 45 44.39 -17.69 -14.49
CA ILE A 45 43.34 -16.85 -13.90
C ILE A 45 42.63 -17.63 -12.79
N GLU A 46 42.31 -18.90 -13.03
CA GLU A 46 41.57 -19.75 -12.10
C GLU A 46 42.31 -19.94 -10.76
N ASN A 47 43.64 -20.14 -10.82
CA ASN A 47 44.47 -20.42 -9.65
C ASN A 47 44.94 -19.16 -8.89
N ASN A 48 44.52 -17.96 -9.31
CA ASN A 48 44.84 -16.73 -8.59
C ASN A 48 43.99 -16.61 -7.30
N ASN A 49 44.60 -16.12 -6.22
CA ASN A 49 43.93 -15.86 -4.93
C ASN A 49 42.67 -14.98 -5.08
N ILE A 50 42.69 -14.02 -6.01
CA ILE A 50 41.53 -13.16 -6.30
C ILE A 50 40.37 -13.98 -6.90
N SER A 51 40.68 -14.88 -7.84
CA SER A 51 39.68 -15.77 -8.44
C SER A 51 39.08 -16.71 -7.40
N GLN A 52 39.93 -17.31 -6.56
CA GLN A 52 39.48 -18.17 -5.46
C GLN A 52 38.57 -17.43 -4.47
N PHE A 53 38.87 -16.17 -4.15
CA PHE A 53 37.99 -15.33 -3.35
C PHE A 53 36.63 -15.06 -4.03
N LEU A 54 36.64 -14.72 -5.32
CA LEU A 54 35.41 -14.51 -6.09
C LEU A 54 34.56 -15.78 -6.21
N VAL A 55 35.18 -16.96 -6.32
CA VAL A 55 34.49 -18.25 -6.29
C VAL A 55 33.81 -18.47 -4.94
N VAL A 56 34.49 -18.16 -3.82
CA VAL A 56 33.89 -18.24 -2.48
C VAL A 56 32.71 -17.27 -2.38
N LEU A 57 32.86 -16.02 -2.80
CA LEU A 57 31.77 -15.04 -2.81
C LEU A 57 30.59 -15.52 -3.68
N GLY A 58 30.89 -16.10 -4.85
CA GLY A 58 29.92 -16.70 -5.76
C GLY A 58 29.08 -17.80 -5.12
N LYS A 59 29.66 -18.61 -4.23
CA LYS A 59 28.92 -19.63 -3.46
C LYS A 59 27.87 -19.01 -2.52
N TYR A 60 28.13 -17.82 -1.97
CA TYR A 60 27.15 -17.11 -1.14
C TYR A 60 26.17 -16.26 -1.96
N SER A 61 26.37 -16.10 -3.26
CA SER A 61 25.62 -15.13 -4.09
C SER A 61 24.10 -15.32 -4.02
N TYR A 62 23.64 -16.57 -4.01
CA TYR A 62 22.21 -16.89 -3.88
C TYR A 62 21.66 -16.49 -2.51
N SER A 63 22.37 -16.84 -1.45
CA SER A 63 22.01 -16.46 -0.08
C SER A 63 21.96 -14.94 0.10
N ILE A 64 22.96 -14.21 -0.43
CA ILE A 64 23.01 -12.74 -0.43
C ILE A 64 21.82 -12.16 -1.20
N TYR A 65 21.53 -12.69 -2.38
CA TYR A 65 20.40 -12.26 -3.19
C TYR A 65 19.06 -12.38 -2.43
N LEU A 66 18.86 -13.45 -1.67
CA LEU A 66 17.63 -13.63 -0.91
C LEU A 66 17.46 -12.66 0.26
N VAL A 67 18.56 -12.33 0.97
CA VAL A 67 18.45 -11.58 2.23
C VAL A 67 18.72 -10.08 2.10
N HIS A 68 19.45 -9.64 1.07
CA HIS A 68 19.88 -8.24 0.98
C HIS A 68 18.70 -7.25 0.99
N PHE A 69 17.71 -7.45 0.13
CA PHE A 69 16.60 -6.53 -0.01
C PHE A 69 15.67 -6.52 1.22
N PRO A 70 15.22 -7.66 1.76
CA PRO A 70 14.43 -7.67 3.00
C PRO A 70 15.13 -6.97 4.17
N ILE A 71 16.43 -7.17 4.35
CA ILE A 71 17.20 -6.52 5.43
C ILE A 71 17.23 -5.01 5.23
N ILE A 72 17.53 -4.54 4.02
CA ILE A 72 17.54 -3.11 3.69
C ILE A 72 16.16 -2.49 3.97
N VAL A 73 15.09 -3.13 3.50
CA VAL A 73 13.72 -2.62 3.63
C VAL A 73 13.29 -2.57 5.10
N LEU A 74 13.57 -3.61 5.88
CA LEU A 74 13.20 -3.67 7.29
C LEU A 74 14.01 -2.67 8.14
N TYR A 75 15.30 -2.50 7.84
CA TYR A 75 16.16 -1.57 8.56
C TYR A 75 15.80 -0.10 8.28
N LEU A 76 15.48 0.23 7.02
CA LEU A 76 15.18 1.60 6.58
C LEU A 76 13.68 1.94 6.57
N SER A 77 12.84 1.11 7.18
CA SER A 77 11.40 1.38 7.27
C SER A 77 11.11 2.41 8.37
N GLU A 78 10.49 3.53 8.01
CA GLU A 78 10.02 4.53 8.97
C GLU A 78 8.54 4.32 9.32
N PRO A 79 8.15 4.45 10.61
CA PRO A 79 6.75 4.52 11.01
C PRO A 79 6.01 5.62 10.24
N PHE A 80 4.91 5.24 9.58
CA PHE A 80 4.05 6.13 8.79
C PHE A 80 4.74 6.84 7.60
N GLY A 81 6.01 6.54 7.29
CA GLY A 81 6.77 7.11 6.18
C GLY A 81 7.04 6.16 5.03
N GLY A 82 6.86 4.84 5.26
CA GLY A 82 7.27 3.82 4.31
C GLY A 82 8.78 3.57 4.37
N THR A 83 9.31 2.96 3.32
CA THR A 83 10.74 2.63 3.23
C THR A 83 11.46 3.66 2.37
N ILE A 84 12.44 4.35 2.96
CA ILE A 84 13.34 5.24 2.23
C ILE A 84 14.59 4.45 1.90
N LEU A 85 14.80 4.09 0.63
CA LEU A 85 15.92 3.23 0.20
C LEU A 85 17.28 3.95 0.16
N GLU A 86 17.34 5.19 0.64
CA GLU A 86 18.57 5.95 0.76
C GLU A 86 19.20 5.68 2.13
N ILE A 87 20.43 5.19 2.12
CA ILE A 87 21.20 4.95 3.34
C ILE A 87 21.65 6.32 3.88
N PRO A 88 21.17 6.77 5.04
CA PRO A 88 21.30 8.17 5.45
C PRO A 88 22.72 8.52 5.92
N ASN A 89 23.48 7.55 6.43
CA ASN A 89 24.85 7.75 6.89
C ASN A 89 25.70 6.47 6.74
N VAL A 90 27.02 6.61 6.87
CA VAL A 90 27.98 5.51 6.71
C VAL A 90 27.81 4.42 7.77
N ILE A 91 27.36 4.78 8.97
CA ILE A 91 27.17 3.83 10.08
C ILE A 91 26.03 2.87 9.74
N ASP A 92 24.90 3.39 9.26
CA ASP A 92 23.76 2.60 8.82
C ASP A 92 24.13 1.68 7.66
N GLY A 93 24.93 2.17 6.72
CA GLY A 93 25.48 1.36 5.63
C GLY A 93 26.33 0.18 6.14
N PHE A 94 27.16 0.43 7.14
CA PHE A 94 27.97 -0.62 7.78
C PHE A 94 27.11 -1.64 8.53
N VAL A 95 26.10 -1.19 9.29
CA VAL A 95 25.17 -2.08 10.01
C VAL A 95 24.40 -2.97 9.03
N ILE A 96 23.83 -2.39 7.96
CA ILE A 96 23.14 -3.13 6.91
C ILE A 96 24.08 -4.16 6.28
N PHE A 97 25.31 -3.77 5.93
CA PHE A 97 26.30 -4.68 5.38
C PHE A 97 26.59 -5.87 6.31
N CYS A 98 26.82 -5.60 7.61
CA CYS A 98 27.04 -6.65 8.61
C CYS A 98 25.83 -7.59 8.76
N LEU A 99 24.61 -7.06 8.73
CA LEU A 99 23.39 -7.85 8.79
C LEU A 99 23.25 -8.75 7.56
N ILE A 100 23.44 -8.21 6.35
CA ILE A 100 23.40 -8.97 5.10
C ILE A 100 24.43 -10.08 5.12
N PHE A 101 25.67 -9.77 5.48
CA PHE A 101 26.74 -10.77 5.57
C PHE A 101 26.40 -11.88 6.55
N SER A 102 25.96 -11.53 7.77
CA SER A 102 25.63 -12.50 8.82
C SER A 102 24.46 -13.40 8.43
N PHE A 103 23.37 -12.83 7.93
CA PHE A 103 22.19 -13.61 7.50
C PHE A 103 22.50 -14.47 6.27
N SER A 104 23.29 -13.97 5.32
CA SER A 104 23.72 -14.75 4.16
C SER A 104 24.57 -15.94 4.59
N TYR A 105 25.47 -15.75 5.55
CA TYR A 105 26.30 -16.81 6.10
C TYR A 105 25.46 -17.90 6.77
N PHE A 106 24.49 -17.50 7.61
CA PHE A 106 23.57 -18.45 8.25
C PHE A 106 22.68 -19.18 7.24
N LEU A 107 22.14 -18.49 6.25
CA LEU A 107 21.31 -19.12 5.21
C LEU A 107 22.12 -20.15 4.41
N TYR A 108 23.35 -19.80 4.03
CA TYR A 108 24.23 -20.70 3.29
C TYR A 108 24.57 -21.98 4.08
N ILE A 109 24.94 -21.84 5.36
CA ILE A 109 25.34 -23.00 6.19
C ILE A 109 24.15 -23.85 6.62
N PHE A 110 23.03 -23.24 6.99
CA PHE A 110 21.91 -23.98 7.54
C PHE A 110 20.92 -24.47 6.48
N VAL A 111 20.83 -23.80 5.33
CA VAL A 111 19.87 -24.11 4.28
C VAL A 111 20.56 -24.67 3.04
N GLU A 112 21.50 -23.93 2.46
CA GLU A 112 22.03 -24.24 1.14
C GLU A 112 22.96 -25.47 1.12
N THR A 113 23.84 -25.58 2.11
CA THR A 113 24.84 -26.67 2.18
C THR A 113 24.34 -27.93 2.85
N ARG A 114 23.14 -27.92 3.47
CA ARG A 114 22.61 -29.10 4.17
C ARG A 114 21.80 -30.00 3.24
N PRO A 115 22.11 -31.31 3.17
CA PRO A 115 21.24 -32.27 2.48
C PRO A 115 20.01 -32.51 3.34
N PHE A 116 18.94 -31.76 3.11
CA PHE A 116 17.69 -31.93 3.83
C PHE A 116 17.04 -33.27 3.48
N LYS A 117 17.18 -34.25 4.37
CA LYS A 117 16.40 -35.50 4.34
C LYS A 117 15.12 -35.35 5.17
N PHE A 118 14.31 -34.35 4.87
CA PHE A 118 13.06 -34.13 5.58
C PHE A 118 11.89 -34.87 4.95
N ASN A 119 10.99 -35.37 5.79
CA ASN A 119 9.65 -35.71 5.35
C ASN A 119 8.88 -34.40 5.13
N MET A 120 8.57 -34.08 3.88
CA MET A 120 7.95 -32.82 3.46
C MET A 120 6.66 -32.50 4.22
N VAL A 121 5.89 -33.53 4.61
CA VAL A 121 4.66 -33.36 5.40
C VAL A 121 4.99 -32.86 6.80
N LYS A 122 5.97 -33.48 7.48
CA LYS A 122 6.39 -33.06 8.83
C LYS A 122 7.00 -31.65 8.82
N ALA A 123 7.81 -31.34 7.81
CA ALA A 123 8.39 -30.02 7.63
C ALA A 123 7.30 -28.95 7.38
N SER A 124 6.32 -29.25 6.54
CA SER A 124 5.19 -28.35 6.28
C SER A 124 4.35 -28.11 7.54
N ILE A 125 4.02 -29.18 8.29
CA ILE A 125 3.29 -29.04 9.57
C ILE A 125 4.10 -28.16 10.53
N ALA A 126 5.40 -28.42 10.70
CA ALA A 126 6.25 -27.61 11.56
C ALA A 126 6.26 -26.13 11.15
N CYS A 127 6.43 -25.83 9.86
CA CYS A 127 6.39 -24.45 9.35
C CYS A 127 5.05 -23.78 9.61
N THR A 128 3.93 -24.45 9.30
CA THR A 128 2.59 -23.91 9.54
C THR A 128 2.34 -23.65 11.02
N THR A 129 2.75 -24.58 11.90
CA THR A 129 2.63 -24.39 13.35
C THR A 129 3.48 -23.23 13.85
N ALA A 130 4.70 -23.06 13.33
CA ALA A 130 5.57 -21.94 13.69
C ALA A 130 4.97 -20.59 13.23
N ILE A 131 4.40 -20.54 12.02
CA ILE A 131 3.73 -19.33 11.51
C ILE A 131 2.51 -19.00 12.39
N LEU A 132 1.67 -19.98 12.72
CA LEU A 132 0.51 -19.77 13.59
C LEU A 132 0.92 -19.30 14.99
N ALA A 133 1.96 -19.92 15.58
CA ALA A 133 2.51 -19.47 16.86
C ALA A 133 3.01 -18.03 16.77
N MET A 134 3.70 -17.65 15.68
CA MET A 134 4.17 -16.29 15.46
C MET A 134 3.01 -15.30 15.36
N VAL A 135 1.93 -15.63 14.62
CA VAL A 135 0.74 -14.78 14.52
C VAL A 135 0.09 -14.53 15.88
N ILE A 136 0.09 -15.52 16.77
CA ILE A 136 -0.47 -15.39 18.13
C ILE A 136 0.47 -14.59 19.05
N LEU A 137 1.77 -14.78 18.93
CA LEU A 137 2.76 -14.15 19.80
C LEU A 137 3.05 -12.69 19.42
N LEU A 138 3.00 -12.33 18.14
CA LEU A 138 3.33 -10.98 17.66
C LEU A 138 2.52 -9.86 18.34
N PRO A 139 1.19 -9.97 18.54
CA PRO A 139 0.43 -8.96 19.28
C PRO A 139 0.88 -8.81 20.74
N VAL A 140 1.26 -9.91 21.39
CA VAL A 140 1.76 -9.90 22.78
C VAL A 140 3.09 -9.17 22.85
N PHE A 141 4.02 -9.50 21.95
CA PHE A 141 5.29 -8.81 21.82
C PHE A 141 5.09 -7.33 21.51
N LYS A 142 4.21 -6.98 20.55
CA LYS A 142 3.88 -5.59 20.24
C LYS A 142 3.40 -4.84 21.49
N ASN A 143 2.48 -5.41 22.26
CA ASN A 143 1.94 -4.77 23.46
C ASN A 143 2.97 -4.64 24.60
N TYR A 144 3.96 -5.52 24.66
CA TYR A 144 5.04 -5.44 25.64
C TYR A 144 6.06 -4.34 25.31
N PHE A 145 6.40 -4.20 24.03
CA PHE A 145 7.41 -3.24 23.56
C PHE A 145 6.85 -1.86 23.19
N THR A 146 5.54 -1.71 23.05
CA THR A 146 4.90 -0.45 22.65
C THR A 146 4.21 0.21 23.85
N SER A 147 4.45 1.50 24.06
CA SER A 147 3.74 2.26 25.09
C SER A 147 2.24 2.41 24.79
N SER A 148 1.45 2.73 25.82
CA SER A 148 0.00 2.94 25.66
C SER A 148 -0.32 4.11 24.72
N GLN A 149 0.55 5.13 24.64
CA GLN A 149 0.40 6.28 23.74
C GLN A 149 0.72 5.90 22.28
N GLU A 150 1.85 5.25 22.03
CA GLU A 150 2.22 4.77 20.68
C GLU A 150 1.17 3.81 20.13
N SER A 151 0.63 2.92 20.98
CA SER A 151 -0.44 1.99 20.59
C SER A 151 -1.68 2.73 20.08
N LYS A 152 -2.09 3.83 20.74
CA LYS A 152 -3.19 4.67 20.27
C LYS A 152 -2.89 5.32 18.91
N ILE A 153 -1.66 5.80 18.71
CA ILE A 153 -1.24 6.40 17.44
C ILE A 153 -1.26 5.37 16.30
N PHE A 154 -0.73 4.17 16.53
CA PHE A 154 -0.78 3.08 15.55
C PHE A 154 -2.22 2.62 15.27
N ASN A 155 -3.05 2.51 16.30
CA ASN A 155 -4.45 2.11 16.15
C ASN A 155 -5.24 3.16 15.35
N ALA A 156 -4.99 4.45 15.56
CA ALA A 156 -5.62 5.52 14.79
C ALA A 156 -5.31 5.44 13.28
N PHE A 157 -4.16 4.88 12.90
CA PHE A 157 -3.82 4.68 11.48
C PHE A 157 -4.59 3.52 10.84
N THR A 158 -4.88 2.48 11.63
CA THR A 158 -5.62 1.28 11.21
C THR A 158 -7.13 1.39 11.43
N ASP A 159 -7.59 2.39 12.19
CA ASP A 159 -9.01 2.67 12.45
C ASP A 159 -9.66 3.27 11.20
N ARG A 160 -9.96 2.39 10.25
CA ARG A 160 -10.63 2.72 9.00
C ARG A 160 -11.86 1.86 8.87
N SER A 161 -13.00 2.48 8.60
CA SER A 161 -14.22 1.75 8.26
C SER A 161 -14.07 1.05 6.91
N GLU A 162 -14.98 0.11 6.61
CA GLU A 162 -15.03 -0.55 5.32
C GLU A 162 -15.00 0.48 4.19
N TYR A 163 -14.25 0.26 3.11
CA TYR A 163 -14.18 1.24 2.03
C TYR A 163 -15.52 1.35 1.29
N ARG A 164 -16.05 2.58 1.13
CA ARG A 164 -17.28 2.84 0.36
C ARG A 164 -18.48 2.00 0.80
N CYS A 165 -19.09 1.27 -0.13
CA CYS A 165 -20.20 0.36 0.10
C CYS A 165 -19.74 -1.08 0.43
N GLY A 166 -18.43 -1.26 0.65
CA GLY A 166 -17.86 -2.57 0.82
C GLY A 166 -17.56 -3.31 -0.48
N LYS A 167 -16.77 -4.38 -0.34
CA LYS A 167 -16.35 -5.20 -1.49
C LYS A 167 -17.47 -6.12 -1.95
N LEU A 168 -18.30 -6.61 -1.04
CA LEU A 168 -19.35 -7.58 -1.35
C LEU A 168 -20.45 -6.98 -2.22
N VAL A 169 -20.87 -5.75 -1.95
CA VAL A 169 -21.89 -5.05 -2.76
C VAL A 169 -21.46 -4.94 -4.22
N ARG A 170 -20.19 -4.64 -4.48
CA ARG A 170 -19.65 -4.56 -5.85
C ARG A 170 -19.58 -5.90 -6.58
N ILE A 171 -19.55 -7.01 -5.86
CA ILE A 171 -19.55 -8.37 -6.44
C ILE A 171 -20.99 -8.81 -6.73
N ILE A 172 -21.92 -8.52 -5.81
CA ILE A 172 -23.32 -8.95 -5.89
C ILE A 172 -24.10 -8.10 -6.90
N ASP A 173 -23.88 -6.79 -6.91
CA ASP A 173 -24.50 -5.85 -7.84
C ASP A 173 -23.44 -4.88 -8.39
N PRO A 174 -22.73 -5.28 -9.47
CA PRO A 174 -21.68 -4.45 -10.06
C PRO A 174 -22.22 -3.18 -10.74
N SER A 175 -23.51 -3.15 -11.07
CA SER A 175 -24.18 -2.01 -11.72
C SER A 175 -24.69 -0.95 -10.74
N THR A 176 -24.68 -1.24 -9.44
CA THR A 176 -25.26 -0.33 -8.47
C THR A 176 -24.44 0.97 -8.33
N SER A 177 -25.16 2.09 -8.40
CA SER A 177 -24.56 3.42 -8.29
C SER A 177 -24.45 3.88 -6.84
N SER A 178 -25.33 3.39 -5.97
CA SER A 178 -25.41 3.75 -4.56
C SER A 178 -25.70 2.53 -3.67
N CYS A 179 -25.46 2.69 -2.37
CA CYS A 179 -25.81 1.69 -1.37
C CYS A 179 -26.47 2.36 -0.17
N LYS A 180 -27.34 1.60 0.51
CA LYS A 180 -27.87 1.96 1.81
C LYS A 180 -26.83 1.69 2.89
N LEU A 181 -26.47 2.72 3.66
CA LEU A 181 -25.56 2.59 4.80
C LEU A 181 -26.31 2.22 6.09
N SER A 182 -27.58 2.63 6.22
CA SER A 182 -28.32 2.42 7.46
C SER A 182 -28.78 0.97 7.64
N ALA A 183 -28.55 0.40 8.81
CA ALA A 183 -28.98 -0.97 9.14
C ALA A 183 -30.41 -0.95 9.72
N ASN A 184 -31.36 -1.59 9.01
CA ASN A 184 -32.70 -1.96 9.50
C ASN A 184 -33.42 -0.91 10.37
N LEU A 185 -33.68 0.27 9.80
CA LEU A 185 -34.66 1.22 10.35
C LEU A 185 -36.07 0.64 10.16
N GLN A 186 -36.84 0.51 11.25
CA GLN A 186 -38.23 0.05 11.21
C GLN A 186 -39.18 1.17 10.78
N ASP A 187 -38.95 2.39 11.29
CA ASP A 187 -39.66 3.61 10.91
C ASP A 187 -38.64 4.56 10.28
N VAL A 188 -38.90 4.99 9.03
CA VAL A 188 -38.04 5.91 8.28
C VAL A 188 -38.80 7.21 8.11
N ASP A 189 -38.32 8.27 8.76
CA ASP A 189 -38.95 9.59 8.73
C ASP A 189 -38.55 10.38 7.48
N SER A 190 -37.30 10.23 7.03
CA SER A 190 -36.75 10.87 5.84
C SER A 190 -35.50 10.13 5.34
N SER A 191 -34.97 10.54 4.20
CA SER A 191 -33.85 9.91 3.51
C SER A 191 -32.84 10.96 3.03
N VAL A 192 -31.57 10.66 3.26
CA VAL A 192 -30.43 11.52 2.93
C VAL A 192 -29.43 10.78 2.06
N PHE A 193 -28.83 11.49 1.12
CA PHE A 193 -27.80 10.96 0.24
C PHE A 193 -26.48 11.68 0.47
N LEU A 194 -25.51 10.98 1.05
CA LEU A 194 -24.17 11.51 1.26
C LEU A 194 -23.35 11.33 -0.03
N VAL A 195 -22.93 12.45 -0.60
CA VAL A 195 -22.24 12.55 -1.90
C VAL A 195 -20.87 13.16 -1.67
N GLY A 196 -19.83 12.48 -2.15
CA GLY A 196 -18.47 12.93 -1.97
C GLY A 196 -17.41 11.98 -2.49
N ASN A 197 -16.15 12.32 -2.25
CA ASN A 197 -14.99 11.48 -2.54
C ASN A 197 -14.52 10.70 -1.29
N SER A 198 -13.21 10.53 -1.11
CA SER A 198 -12.65 9.84 0.06
C SER A 198 -12.92 10.58 1.38
N HIS A 199 -13.24 11.87 1.35
CA HIS A 199 -13.55 12.65 2.55
C HIS A 199 -14.98 12.40 3.03
N ALA A 200 -15.96 12.26 2.14
CA ALA A 200 -17.27 11.76 2.57
C ALA A 200 -17.19 10.32 3.09
N ASP A 201 -16.32 9.50 2.50
CA ASP A 201 -16.10 8.12 2.95
C ASP A 201 -15.54 8.06 4.39
N SER A 202 -14.70 9.04 4.79
CA SER A 202 -14.13 9.07 6.14
C SER A 202 -15.14 9.44 7.22
N ILE A 203 -16.18 10.22 6.90
CA ILE A 203 -17.22 10.59 7.87
C ILE A 203 -18.45 9.70 7.84
N LYS A 204 -18.63 8.87 6.81
CA LYS A 204 -19.90 8.17 6.54
C LYS A 204 -20.43 7.35 7.72
N THR A 205 -19.55 6.74 8.51
CA THR A 205 -19.97 5.87 9.62
C THR A 205 -20.54 6.71 10.75
N ALA A 206 -19.86 7.82 11.10
CA ALA A 206 -20.36 8.77 12.07
C ALA A 206 -21.64 9.45 11.55
N PHE A 207 -21.65 9.84 10.28
CA PHE A 207 -22.80 10.46 9.61
C PHE A 207 -24.03 9.55 9.62
N SER A 208 -23.90 8.31 9.15
CA SER A 208 -24.99 7.33 9.11
C SER A 208 -25.49 7.00 10.51
N LYS A 209 -24.61 6.89 11.51
CA LYS A 209 -25.00 6.64 12.90
C LYS A 209 -25.83 7.78 13.48
N VAL A 210 -25.47 9.03 13.20
CA VAL A 210 -26.25 10.21 13.64
C VAL A 210 -27.58 10.28 12.89
N ALA A 211 -27.59 9.98 11.59
CA ALA A 211 -28.81 9.92 10.80
C ALA A 211 -29.78 8.85 11.32
N GLU A 212 -29.30 7.63 11.60
CA GLU A 212 -30.07 6.54 12.18
C GLU A 212 -30.71 6.90 13.53
N GLN A 213 -29.99 7.62 14.40
CA GLN A 213 -30.52 8.11 15.68
C GLN A 213 -31.72 9.07 15.52
N ASN A 214 -31.89 9.64 14.33
CA ASN A 214 -33.00 10.53 13.98
C ASN A 214 -33.95 9.87 12.96
N ASN A 215 -33.94 8.54 12.83
CA ASN A 215 -34.74 7.78 11.86
C ASN A 215 -34.54 8.20 10.39
N ILE A 216 -33.37 8.75 10.05
CA ILE A 216 -33.03 9.18 8.69
C ILE A 216 -32.24 8.07 8.00
N LEU A 217 -32.75 7.64 6.85
CA LEU A 217 -32.13 6.65 5.99
C LEU A 217 -30.96 7.25 5.20
N THR A 218 -29.75 6.70 5.33
CA THR A 218 -28.56 7.19 4.60
C THR A 218 -28.22 6.33 3.39
N TYR A 219 -28.12 6.97 2.23
CA TYR A 219 -27.52 6.43 1.01
C TYR A 219 -26.10 6.97 0.80
N PHE A 220 -25.27 6.20 0.09
CA PHE A 220 -23.91 6.58 -0.24
C PHE A 220 -23.49 6.07 -1.62
N LEU A 221 -22.71 6.85 -2.35
CA LEU A 221 -22.28 6.47 -3.70
C LEU A 221 -21.19 5.38 -3.69
N VAL A 222 -21.19 4.52 -4.70
CA VAL A 222 -20.16 3.48 -4.87
C VAL A 222 -18.87 4.07 -5.46
N GLN A 223 -18.98 5.08 -6.33
CA GLN A 223 -17.87 5.71 -7.05
C GLN A 223 -17.20 6.82 -6.24
N ASN A 224 -15.87 6.88 -6.21
CA ASN A 224 -15.11 7.84 -5.39
C ASN A 224 -14.91 9.23 -6.02
N ASN A 225 -15.52 9.50 -7.16
CA ASN A 225 -15.33 10.73 -7.95
C ASN A 225 -16.65 11.39 -8.42
N PRO A 226 -17.76 11.37 -7.65
CA PRO A 226 -18.97 12.08 -8.07
C PRO A 226 -18.69 13.58 -8.14
N LEU A 227 -19.33 14.29 -9.06
CA LEU A 227 -19.13 15.71 -9.34
C LEU A 227 -17.69 16.09 -9.74
N MET A 228 -16.83 15.09 -9.97
CA MET A 228 -15.45 15.27 -10.42
C MET A 228 -15.31 14.77 -11.85
N ARG A 229 -14.24 15.19 -12.53
CA ARG A 229 -13.96 14.79 -13.91
C ARG A 229 -13.91 13.26 -14.05
N GLY A 230 -14.68 12.73 -15.01
CA GLY A 230 -14.74 11.30 -15.30
C GLY A 230 -15.55 10.47 -14.30
N GLY A 231 -16.30 11.11 -13.39
CA GLY A 231 -17.26 10.45 -12.53
C GLY A 231 -18.69 10.86 -12.84
N MET A 232 -19.58 10.56 -11.90
CA MET A 232 -21.01 10.86 -11.99
C MET A 232 -21.27 12.37 -11.98
N ASP A 233 -22.08 12.87 -12.92
CA ASP A 233 -22.45 14.28 -13.01
C ASP A 233 -23.64 14.65 -12.11
N SER A 234 -23.94 15.94 -11.99
CA SER A 234 -25.03 16.45 -11.15
C SER A 234 -26.40 15.86 -11.53
N ALA A 235 -26.65 15.63 -12.83
CA ALA A 235 -27.91 15.07 -13.31
C ALA A 235 -28.08 13.61 -12.90
N SER A 236 -27.03 12.80 -13.04
CA SER A 236 -27.04 11.40 -12.64
C SER A 236 -27.18 11.23 -11.12
N ILE A 237 -26.57 12.12 -10.33
CA ILE A 237 -26.73 12.11 -8.87
C ILE A 237 -28.17 12.42 -8.47
N VAL A 238 -28.79 13.44 -9.08
CA VAL A 238 -30.19 13.77 -8.80
C VAL A 238 -31.11 12.65 -9.26
N ALA A 239 -30.86 12.03 -10.41
CA ALA A 239 -31.63 10.88 -10.88
C ALA A 239 -31.55 9.69 -9.91
N GLU A 240 -30.35 9.38 -9.41
CA GLU A 240 -30.14 8.33 -8.41
C GLU A 240 -30.82 8.69 -7.07
N ALA A 241 -30.78 9.95 -6.67
CA ALA A 241 -31.46 10.45 -5.47
C ALA A 241 -32.98 10.27 -5.60
N THR A 242 -33.56 10.68 -6.74
CA THR A 242 -34.99 10.52 -7.04
C THR A 242 -35.39 9.05 -7.10
N LEU A 243 -34.57 8.18 -7.72
CA LEU A 243 -34.82 6.74 -7.80
C LEU A 243 -34.95 6.10 -6.41
N ASN A 244 -34.13 6.56 -5.46
CA ASN A 244 -34.11 6.07 -4.09
C ASN A 244 -35.04 6.85 -3.14
N GLY A 245 -35.85 7.79 -3.66
CA GLY A 245 -36.76 8.60 -2.85
C GLY A 245 -36.05 9.47 -1.81
N VAL A 246 -34.88 10.01 -2.16
CA VAL A 246 -34.06 10.89 -1.30
C VAL A 246 -34.63 12.30 -1.28
N GLU A 247 -34.78 12.89 -0.09
CA GLU A 247 -35.28 14.26 0.11
C GLU A 247 -34.15 15.28 0.34
N HIS A 248 -32.99 14.81 0.78
CA HIS A 248 -31.84 15.65 1.11
C HIS A 248 -30.52 15.09 0.57
N ILE A 249 -29.73 15.90 -0.14
CA ILE A 249 -28.37 15.57 -0.58
C ILE A 249 -27.37 16.32 0.30
N VAL A 250 -26.46 15.60 0.94
CA VAL A 250 -25.33 16.18 1.68
C VAL A 250 -24.05 15.99 0.90
N VAL A 251 -23.40 17.10 0.58
CA VAL A 251 -22.17 17.15 -0.22
C VAL A 251 -20.98 17.33 0.73
N HIS A 252 -19.97 16.46 0.63
CA HIS A 252 -18.72 16.61 1.39
C HIS A 252 -17.49 16.15 0.58
N PHE A 253 -16.53 17.04 0.39
CA PHE A 253 -15.35 16.80 -0.45
C PHE A 253 -14.07 17.31 0.21
N SER A 254 -12.93 16.82 -0.25
CA SER A 254 -11.65 17.47 0.01
C SER A 254 -11.59 18.88 -0.55
N PRO A 255 -10.76 19.78 0.01
CA PRO A 255 -10.57 21.12 -0.53
C PRO A 255 -10.24 21.09 -2.03
N ASN A 256 -10.79 22.04 -2.79
CA ASN A 256 -10.53 22.24 -4.22
C ASN A 256 -10.88 21.05 -5.15
N SER A 257 -11.73 20.11 -4.71
CA SER A 257 -12.04 18.91 -5.51
C SER A 257 -13.17 19.10 -6.52
N ILE A 258 -14.08 20.04 -6.24
CA ILE A 258 -15.26 20.35 -7.05
C ILE A 258 -15.36 21.86 -7.22
N SER A 259 -15.94 22.32 -8.32
CA SER A 259 -16.07 23.74 -8.61
C SER A 259 -17.42 24.31 -8.14
N SER A 260 -17.47 25.63 -7.94
CA SER A 260 -18.70 26.36 -7.60
C SER A 260 -19.81 26.13 -8.63
N GLU A 261 -19.46 26.02 -9.90
CA GLU A 261 -20.41 25.82 -11.00
C GLU A 261 -21.09 24.46 -10.88
N THR A 262 -20.33 23.41 -10.58
CA THR A 262 -20.87 22.05 -10.39
C THR A 262 -21.82 21.98 -9.20
N VAL A 263 -21.48 22.63 -8.09
CA VAL A 263 -22.37 22.71 -6.91
C VAL A 263 -23.64 23.49 -7.25
N THR A 264 -23.52 24.62 -7.95
CA THR A 264 -24.68 25.42 -8.37
C THR A 264 -25.60 24.62 -9.28
N GLN A 265 -25.03 23.90 -10.25
CA GLN A 265 -25.78 23.01 -11.13
C GLN A 265 -26.50 21.91 -10.36
N LEU A 266 -25.85 21.28 -9.37
CA LEU A 266 -26.48 20.29 -8.51
C LEU A 266 -27.66 20.89 -7.74
N VAL A 267 -27.48 22.06 -7.12
CA VAL A 267 -28.54 22.75 -6.37
C VAL A 267 -29.73 23.06 -7.28
N SER A 268 -29.51 23.60 -8.48
CA SER A 268 -30.59 23.90 -9.43
C SER A 268 -31.35 22.64 -9.86
N LEU A 269 -30.66 21.54 -10.16
CA LEU A 269 -31.29 20.27 -10.56
C LEU A 269 -32.05 19.61 -9.40
N ALA A 270 -31.49 19.66 -8.19
CA ALA A 270 -32.09 19.11 -6.99
C ALA A 270 -33.38 19.87 -6.62
N GLN A 271 -33.36 21.21 -6.68
CA GLN A 271 -34.53 22.06 -6.44
C GLN A 271 -35.69 21.74 -7.38
N ASN A 272 -35.42 21.47 -8.66
CA ASN A 272 -36.45 21.06 -9.63
C ASN A 272 -37.12 19.72 -9.28
N ASN A 273 -36.49 18.91 -8.43
CA ASN A 273 -37.00 17.61 -7.97
C ASN A 273 -37.42 17.63 -6.50
N ASN A 274 -37.57 18.82 -5.88
CA ASN A 274 -37.88 19.00 -4.45
C ASN A 274 -36.84 18.36 -3.50
N ILE A 275 -35.59 18.24 -3.94
CA ILE A 275 -34.49 17.73 -3.15
C ILE A 275 -33.68 18.91 -2.61
N SER A 276 -33.47 18.94 -1.31
CA SER A 276 -32.67 19.96 -0.65
C SER A 276 -31.19 19.58 -0.64
N VAL A 277 -30.28 20.56 -0.70
CA VAL A 277 -28.83 20.31 -0.79
C VAL A 277 -28.11 21.07 0.32
N THR A 278 -27.28 20.36 1.09
CA THR A 278 -26.37 20.94 2.09
C THR A 278 -24.93 20.63 1.76
N LEU A 279 -24.04 21.61 1.87
CA LEU A 279 -22.61 21.43 1.74
C LEU A 279 -21.95 21.40 3.13
N ILE A 280 -21.29 20.30 3.47
CA ILE A 280 -20.36 20.24 4.61
C ILE A 280 -19.00 20.69 4.10
N GLU A 281 -18.54 21.83 4.60
CA GLU A 281 -17.25 22.39 4.21
C GLU A 281 -16.08 21.42 4.48
N PRO A 282 -15.01 21.47 3.67
CA PRO A 282 -13.85 20.61 3.88
C PRO A 282 -13.23 20.80 5.26
N VAL A 283 -12.71 19.70 5.81
CA VAL A 283 -11.93 19.74 7.05
C VAL A 283 -10.55 20.38 6.83
N PRO A 284 -9.92 20.95 7.89
CA PRO A 284 -8.57 21.47 7.80
C PRO A 284 -7.58 20.41 7.28
N VAL A 285 -6.72 20.82 6.35
CA VAL A 285 -5.66 19.96 5.80
C VAL A 285 -4.31 20.43 6.34
N TRP A 286 -3.55 19.47 6.87
CA TRP A 286 -2.23 19.71 7.45
C TRP A 286 -1.14 19.35 6.45
N SER A 287 -0.01 20.08 6.49
CA SER A 287 1.15 19.82 5.63
C SER A 287 1.91 18.55 5.99
N LYS A 288 1.70 18.02 7.20
CA LYS A 288 2.33 16.80 7.71
C LYS A 288 1.29 15.76 8.10
N HIS A 289 1.65 14.48 7.94
CA HIS A 289 0.81 13.35 8.34
C HIS A 289 0.66 13.29 9.86
N VAL A 290 -0.56 13.42 10.38
CA VAL A 290 -0.83 13.62 11.81
C VAL A 290 -0.27 12.49 12.70
N PRO A 291 -0.52 11.19 12.44
CA PRO A 291 0.12 10.12 13.20
C PRO A 291 1.66 10.15 13.17
N LYS A 292 2.27 10.63 12.06
CA LYS A 292 3.74 10.71 11.95
C LYS A 292 4.28 11.79 12.90
N VAL A 293 3.61 12.96 12.94
CA VAL A 293 3.97 14.07 13.83
C VAL A 293 3.76 13.73 15.30
N MET A 294 2.72 12.94 15.62
CA MET A 294 2.48 12.53 17.01
C MET A 294 3.47 11.47 17.50
N PHE A 295 4.10 10.74 16.59
CA PHE A 295 5.07 9.69 16.89
C PHE A 295 6.51 10.22 17.00
N SER A 296 6.85 11.26 16.23
CA SER A 296 8.16 11.94 16.23
C SER A 296 8.37 12.84 17.44
#